data_AF-A0A958HT57-F1
#
_entry.id   AF-A0A958HT57-F1
#
_cell.length_a   1.000
_cell.length_b   1.000
_cell.length_c   1.000
_cell.angle_alpha   90.00
_cell.angle_beta   90.00
_cell.angle_gamma   90.00
#
_symmetry.space_group_name_H-M   'P 1'
#
loop_
_entity.id
_entity.type
_entity.pdbx_description
1 polymer ?
#
loop_
_entity_poly.entity_id
_entity_poly.type
_entity_poly.pdbx_seq_one_letter_code
_entity_poly.pdbx_strand_id
1 'polypeptide(L)'
;MADPQTPSARWPWQRSLQTRILLSFGAVFLIALLLLLILLGRVVYQAEITAAVDTLEVDAFLVANALDDPLSGFNAEFDQFAHWEEEHERPALPERDEHATSALDQPAAALAVLPASNRLQQVADRYASNTGTRITILTPQGVAIADSVAPAASIDNQIDQTEVQAAMRGLGAHEIRVDPASGQAVLHAAAPVSQGTRLLGVVQLAQPLDVTLERVRKTLASFALAGLAALLVAGILAVWLGRRLIRPIRNLESASLAIADGDLQRRVPVESADEIGELGRAFNSMAQQVQITVEKQRQFVANASHELRTPVTNIKLRSEALLGGGVADSERARRYLSEIDSEADRLGRLANTLLDLSRLESGAVVHDEQAELVDPALIISAVTDDLRLRVESAGLVLSVDIPAGLPAILVRPEQIEAALINLLDNSIKFTPPGGTLSLGVQAVDGVCRITISDTGPGIPADDLPYVFDRFYRVDKAHSRQSGRSSLGSGAGLGLAIVQTLIEENNGQIRVTSVVGEGTTFTIDLPTAGA
;
A
#
# COMPACT_ATOMS: atom_id res chain seq x y z
N MET A 1 -12.56 -13.10 36.94
CA MET A 1 -12.97 -11.93 36.13
C MET A 1 -12.45 -12.16 34.74
N ALA A 2 -13.34 -12.41 33.80
CA ALA A 2 -13.01 -12.70 32.40
C ALA A 2 -12.91 -11.39 31.62
N ASP A 3 -11.89 -11.30 30.78
CA ASP A 3 -11.54 -10.16 29.93
C ASP A 3 -12.55 -9.99 28.76
N PRO A 4 -13.23 -8.85 28.62
CA PRO A 4 -14.15 -8.59 27.53
C PRO A 4 -13.52 -7.62 26.53
N GLN A 5 -12.85 -8.13 25.49
CA GLN A 5 -12.85 -7.55 24.13
C GLN A 5 -11.86 -8.25 23.18
N THR A 6 -12.30 -9.31 22.52
CA THR A 6 -11.99 -9.50 21.09
C THR A 6 -13.20 -10.16 20.43
N PRO A 7 -13.83 -9.55 19.41
CA PRO A 7 -14.77 -10.30 18.59
C PRO A 7 -13.95 -11.33 17.82
N SER A 8 -14.02 -12.60 18.24
CA SER A 8 -13.44 -13.72 17.52
C SER A 8 -13.96 -13.68 16.08
N ALA A 9 -13.08 -13.36 15.13
CA ALA A 9 -13.41 -13.37 13.70
C ALA A 9 -14.07 -14.71 13.35
N ARG A 10 -15.37 -14.68 13.05
CA ARG A 10 -16.22 -15.89 12.88
C ARG A 10 -15.90 -16.64 11.59
N TRP A 11 -15.18 -16.01 10.66
CA TRP A 11 -14.86 -16.60 9.35
C TRP A 11 -13.43 -16.27 8.87
N PRO A 12 -12.77 -17.14 8.10
CA PRO A 12 -11.37 -16.98 7.67
C PRO A 12 -11.07 -15.66 6.94
N TRP A 13 -12.05 -15.14 6.18
CA TRP A 13 -11.92 -13.89 5.44
C TRP A 13 -11.97 -12.63 6.32
N GLN A 14 -12.40 -12.74 7.59
CA GLN A 14 -12.42 -11.59 8.49
C GLN A 14 -11.07 -11.29 9.15
N ARG A 15 -10.12 -12.23 9.11
CA ARG A 15 -8.83 -12.11 9.81
C ARG A 15 -7.78 -11.30 9.06
N SER A 16 -7.98 -11.04 7.77
CA SER A 16 -6.95 -10.44 6.93
C SER A 16 -7.55 -9.62 5.79
N LEU A 17 -7.23 -8.31 5.78
CA LEU A 17 -7.49 -7.38 4.66
C LEU A 17 -7.12 -7.98 3.29
N GLN A 18 -5.97 -8.65 3.19
CA GLN A 18 -5.54 -9.36 1.98
C GLN A 18 -6.57 -10.41 1.52
N THR A 19 -7.12 -11.18 2.46
CA THR A 19 -8.11 -12.23 2.18
C THR A 19 -9.45 -11.62 1.77
N ARG A 20 -9.83 -10.48 2.37
CA ARG A 20 -11.03 -9.73 1.96
C ARG A 20 -10.90 -9.21 0.54
N ILE A 21 -9.78 -8.54 0.22
CA ILE A 21 -9.51 -8.02 -1.11
C ILE A 21 -9.51 -9.17 -2.13
N LEU A 22 -8.81 -10.27 -1.87
CA LEU A 22 -8.77 -11.40 -2.80
C LEU A 22 -10.16 -11.97 -3.08
N LEU A 23 -10.98 -12.14 -2.04
CA LEU A 23 -12.33 -12.72 -2.18
C LEU A 23 -13.32 -11.73 -2.80
N SER A 24 -13.28 -10.45 -2.42
CA SER A 24 -14.20 -9.45 -2.96
C SER A 24 -13.92 -9.15 -4.43
N PHE A 25 -12.65 -8.90 -4.78
CA PHE A 25 -12.27 -8.67 -6.18
C PHE A 25 -12.42 -9.95 -7.01
N GLY A 26 -12.08 -11.11 -6.45
CA GLY A 26 -12.29 -12.40 -7.11
C GLY A 26 -13.76 -12.67 -7.41
N ALA A 27 -14.66 -12.43 -6.46
CA ALA A 27 -16.10 -12.62 -6.65
C ALA A 27 -16.69 -11.65 -7.68
N VAL A 28 -16.34 -10.35 -7.59
CA VAL A 28 -16.79 -9.35 -8.57
C VAL A 28 -16.28 -9.69 -9.97
N PHE A 29 -15.02 -10.09 -10.10
CA PHE A 29 -14.45 -10.47 -11.38
C PHE A 29 -15.12 -11.72 -11.95
N LEU A 30 -15.40 -12.73 -11.11
CA LEU A 30 -16.10 -13.94 -11.53
C LEU A 30 -17.52 -13.62 -12.03
N ILE A 31 -18.26 -12.78 -11.31
CA ILE A 31 -19.61 -12.35 -11.71
C ILE A 31 -19.55 -11.56 -13.03
N ALA A 32 -18.61 -10.62 -13.16
CA ALA A 32 -18.43 -9.86 -14.38
C ALA A 32 -18.05 -10.75 -15.57
N LEU A 33 -17.16 -11.73 -15.37
CA LEU A 33 -16.78 -12.70 -16.38
C LEU A 33 -17.96 -13.58 -16.81
N LEU A 34 -18.79 -14.02 -15.86
CA LEU A 34 -20.00 -14.79 -16.14
C LEU A 34 -20.99 -13.96 -16.98
N LEU A 35 -21.26 -12.72 -16.56
CA LEU A 35 -22.14 -11.81 -17.30
C LEU A 35 -21.61 -11.51 -18.70
N LEU A 36 -20.30 -11.31 -18.83
CA LEU A 36 -19.64 -11.10 -20.11
C LEU A 36 -19.80 -12.32 -21.02
N LEU A 37 -19.57 -13.54 -20.51
CA LEU A 37 -19.74 -14.78 -21.28
C LEU A 37 -21.20 -14.99 -21.73
N ILE A 38 -22.17 -14.65 -20.87
CA ILE A 38 -23.60 -14.69 -21.23
C ILE A 38 -23.91 -13.70 -22.35
N LEU A 39 -23.46 -12.44 -22.22
CA LEU A 39 -23.66 -11.40 -23.22
C LEU A 39 -23.02 -11.79 -24.55
N LEU A 40 -21.77 -12.24 -24.50
CA LEU A 40 -20.99 -12.66 -25.67
C LEU A 40 -21.64 -13.88 -26.33
N GLY A 41 -22.13 -14.84 -25.54
CA GLY A 41 -22.88 -15.98 -26.05
C GLY A 41 -24.12 -15.58 -26.83
N ARG A 42 -24.88 -14.61 -26.32
CA ARG A 42 -26.04 -14.07 -27.02
C ARG A 42 -25.65 -13.38 -28.33
N VAL A 43 -24.60 -12.55 -28.31
CA VAL A 43 -24.13 -11.82 -29.50
C VAL A 43 -23.60 -12.77 -30.57
N VAL A 44 -22.75 -13.74 -30.19
CA VAL A 44 -22.19 -14.74 -31.11
C VAL A 44 -23.30 -15.61 -31.68
N TYR A 45 -24.24 -16.06 -30.84
CA TYR A 45 -25.39 -16.82 -31.31
C TYR A 45 -26.20 -16.03 -32.35
N GLN A 46 -26.58 -14.79 -32.04
CA GLN A 46 -27.34 -13.96 -32.98
C GLN A 46 -26.57 -13.71 -34.28
N ALA A 47 -25.28 -13.37 -34.20
CA ALA A 47 -24.46 -13.10 -35.38
C ALA A 47 -24.32 -14.32 -36.29
N GLU A 48 -24.04 -15.50 -35.73
CA GLU A 48 -23.87 -16.74 -36.51
C GLU A 48 -25.20 -17.23 -37.11
N ILE A 49 -26.31 -17.10 -36.38
CA ILE A 49 -27.64 -17.46 -36.91
C ILE A 49 -28.05 -16.50 -38.02
N THR A 50 -27.91 -15.19 -37.83
CA THR A 50 -28.25 -14.20 -38.87
C THR A 50 -27.38 -14.38 -40.11
N ALA A 51 -26.07 -14.61 -39.94
CA ALA A 51 -25.19 -14.91 -41.08
C ALA A 51 -25.59 -16.19 -41.82
N ALA A 52 -26.01 -17.24 -41.10
CA ALA A 52 -26.50 -18.47 -41.72
C ALA A 52 -27.81 -18.24 -42.49
N VAL A 53 -28.74 -17.46 -41.93
CA VAL A 53 -29.99 -17.03 -42.60
C VAL A 53 -29.69 -16.27 -43.88
N ASP A 54 -28.90 -15.19 -43.78
CA ASP A 54 -28.59 -14.33 -44.93
C ASP A 54 -27.90 -15.13 -46.05
N THR A 55 -26.98 -16.03 -45.68
CA THR A 55 -26.28 -16.89 -46.66
C THR A 55 -27.26 -17.84 -47.35
N LEU A 56 -28.14 -18.49 -46.59
CA LEU A 56 -29.08 -19.47 -47.13
C LEU A 56 -30.14 -18.81 -48.02
N GLU A 57 -30.62 -17.62 -47.68
CA GLU A 57 -31.54 -16.85 -48.53
C GLU A 57 -30.87 -16.43 -49.84
N VAL A 58 -29.64 -15.92 -49.79
CA VAL A 58 -28.87 -15.56 -50.99
C VAL A 58 -28.65 -16.78 -51.88
N ASP A 59 -28.26 -17.91 -51.31
CA ASP A 59 -28.08 -19.16 -52.06
C ASP A 59 -29.40 -19.63 -52.69
N ALA A 60 -30.54 -19.49 -51.99
CA ALA A 60 -31.84 -19.82 -52.54
C ALA A 60 -32.18 -18.97 -53.77
N PHE A 61 -31.92 -17.65 -53.70
CA PHE A 61 -32.08 -16.75 -54.85
C PHE A 61 -31.11 -17.07 -56.00
N LEU A 62 -29.87 -17.44 -55.71
CA LEU A 62 -28.91 -17.82 -56.75
C LEU A 62 -29.35 -19.07 -57.51
N VAL A 63 -29.85 -20.09 -56.79
CA VAL A 63 -30.40 -21.30 -57.43
C VAL A 63 -31.67 -20.98 -58.22
N ALA A 64 -32.58 -20.17 -57.65
CA ALA A 64 -33.80 -19.78 -58.32
C ALA A 64 -33.54 -18.99 -59.62
N ASN A 65 -32.60 -18.03 -59.59
CA ASN A 65 -32.19 -17.27 -60.78
C ASN A 65 -31.53 -18.15 -61.85
N ALA A 66 -30.78 -19.19 -61.45
CA ALA A 66 -30.21 -20.13 -62.40
C ALA A 66 -31.27 -20.97 -63.13
N LEU A 67 -32.43 -21.17 -62.51
CA LEU A 67 -33.60 -21.84 -63.11
C LEU A 67 -34.48 -20.89 -63.94
N ASP A 68 -34.34 -19.58 -63.73
CA ASP A 68 -35.08 -18.53 -64.47
C ASP A 68 -34.43 -18.17 -65.83
N ASP A 69 -33.18 -18.59 -66.11
CA ASP A 69 -32.50 -18.25 -67.37
C ASP A 69 -33.34 -18.69 -68.59
N PRO A 70 -33.85 -17.76 -69.42
CA PRO A 70 -34.71 -18.09 -70.56
C PRO A 70 -34.05 -19.00 -71.59
N LEU A 71 -32.71 -19.05 -71.61
CA LEU A 71 -31.92 -19.90 -72.50
C LEU A 71 -31.71 -21.31 -71.95
N SER A 72 -32.05 -21.56 -70.68
CA SER A 72 -31.89 -22.86 -70.02
C SER A 72 -32.92 -23.91 -70.50
N GLY A 73 -34.08 -23.47 -70.99
CA GLY A 73 -35.17 -24.35 -71.42
C GLY A 73 -35.90 -25.08 -70.29
N PHE A 74 -35.74 -24.68 -69.01
CA PHE A 74 -36.49 -25.26 -67.88
C PHE A 74 -37.99 -24.93 -67.89
N ASN A 75 -38.40 -23.87 -68.61
CA ASN A 75 -39.80 -23.48 -68.76
C ASN A 75 -40.71 -24.62 -69.22
N ALA A 76 -40.27 -25.39 -70.24
CA ALA A 76 -41.08 -26.48 -70.77
C ALA A 76 -41.29 -27.58 -69.73
N GLU A 77 -40.35 -27.76 -68.82
CA GLU A 77 -40.45 -28.72 -67.72
C GLU A 77 -41.42 -28.19 -66.66
N PHE A 78 -41.27 -26.95 -66.20
CA PHE A 78 -42.23 -26.32 -65.27
C PHE A 78 -43.66 -26.27 -65.85
N ASP A 79 -43.82 -25.97 -67.14
CA ASP A 79 -45.12 -25.98 -67.83
C ASP A 79 -45.70 -27.40 -67.90
N GLN A 80 -44.88 -28.43 -68.11
CA GLN A 80 -45.34 -29.83 -68.11
C GLN A 80 -45.86 -30.24 -66.72
N PHE A 81 -45.19 -29.81 -65.65
CA PHE A 81 -45.65 -30.05 -64.28
C PHE A 81 -46.91 -29.27 -63.95
N ALA A 82 -47.01 -28.01 -64.38
CA ALA A 82 -48.20 -27.19 -64.19
C ALA A 82 -49.44 -27.78 -64.89
N HIS A 83 -49.29 -28.26 -66.13
CA HIS A 83 -50.38 -28.95 -66.84
C HIS A 83 -50.76 -30.28 -66.17
N TRP A 84 -49.77 -31.05 -65.70
CA TRP A 84 -50.04 -32.27 -64.94
C TRP A 84 -50.81 -31.96 -63.64
N GLU A 85 -50.48 -30.87 -62.96
CA GLU A 85 -51.19 -30.40 -61.76
C GLU A 85 -52.62 -29.95 -62.06
N GLU A 86 -52.85 -29.21 -63.14
CA GLU A 86 -54.19 -28.80 -63.57
C GLU A 86 -55.07 -30.00 -63.95
N GLU A 87 -54.48 -31.04 -64.57
CA GLU A 87 -55.20 -32.29 -64.93
C GLU A 87 -55.50 -33.19 -63.72
N HIS A 88 -54.72 -33.09 -62.63
CA HIS A 88 -54.82 -33.94 -61.44
C HIS A 88 -55.22 -33.17 -60.18
N GLU A 89 -55.76 -31.97 -60.36
CA GLU A 89 -56.16 -31.06 -59.27
C GLU A 89 -57.18 -31.76 -58.34
N ARG A 90 -56.83 -31.88 -57.06
CA ARG A 90 -57.76 -32.37 -56.03
C ARG A 90 -58.91 -31.36 -55.90
N PRO A 91 -60.20 -31.77 -55.90
CA PRO A 91 -61.25 -30.87 -55.48
C PRO A 91 -60.99 -30.40 -54.04
N ALA A 92 -61.25 -29.12 -53.77
CA ALA A 92 -61.12 -28.52 -52.44
C ALA A 92 -61.80 -29.42 -51.39
N LEU A 93 -61.06 -29.76 -50.33
CA LEU A 93 -61.61 -30.48 -49.18
C LEU A 93 -62.81 -29.68 -48.65
N PRO A 94 -64.01 -30.28 -48.48
CA PRO A 94 -65.12 -29.59 -47.83
C PRO A 94 -64.74 -29.27 -46.38
N GLU A 95 -65.33 -28.20 -45.86
CA GLU A 95 -65.17 -27.80 -44.46
C GLU A 95 -65.32 -28.99 -43.52
N ARG A 96 -64.45 -29.02 -42.52
CA ARG A 96 -64.26 -30.13 -41.59
C ARG A 96 -65.49 -30.29 -40.69
N ASP A 97 -66.49 -31.03 -41.14
CA ASP A 97 -67.60 -31.49 -40.29
C ASP A 97 -67.06 -32.49 -39.25
N GLU A 98 -67.11 -32.14 -37.97
CA GLU A 98 -66.57 -32.92 -36.85
C GLU A 98 -67.31 -34.24 -36.54
N HIS A 99 -68.22 -34.69 -37.40
CA HIS A 99 -69.11 -35.84 -37.13
C HIS A 99 -69.24 -36.88 -38.26
N ALA A 100 -68.12 -37.24 -38.91
CA ALA A 100 -68.10 -38.36 -39.84
C ALA A 100 -66.96 -39.36 -39.55
N THR A 101 -67.11 -40.15 -38.49
CA THR A 101 -66.40 -41.42 -38.31
C THR A 101 -67.11 -42.51 -39.11
N SER A 102 -66.62 -42.84 -40.32
CA SER A 102 -66.70 -44.17 -40.98
C SER A 102 -66.53 -44.06 -42.49
N ALA A 103 -65.28 -43.98 -42.96
CA ALA A 103 -64.88 -44.34 -44.34
C ALA A 103 -63.36 -44.55 -44.41
N LEU A 104 -62.84 -45.50 -43.62
CA LEU A 104 -61.54 -46.12 -43.89
C LEU A 104 -61.81 -47.28 -44.86
N ASP A 105 -61.64 -47.04 -46.16
CA ASP A 105 -61.30 -48.02 -47.21
C ASP A 105 -61.58 -47.41 -48.59
N GLN A 106 -60.77 -46.42 -48.97
CA GLN A 106 -60.41 -46.25 -50.37
C GLN A 106 -58.89 -46.07 -50.45
N PRO A 107 -58.17 -46.96 -51.18
CA PRO A 107 -56.75 -46.77 -51.42
C PRO A 107 -56.55 -45.43 -52.10
N ALA A 108 -55.51 -44.72 -51.65
CA ALA A 108 -55.00 -43.50 -52.27
C ALA A 108 -55.18 -43.59 -53.78
N ALA A 109 -56.00 -42.67 -54.30
CA ALA A 109 -56.25 -42.48 -55.71
C ALA A 109 -54.96 -42.68 -56.51
N ALA A 110 -55.08 -43.45 -57.60
CA ALA A 110 -54.04 -43.81 -58.55
C ALA A 110 -52.80 -42.91 -58.51
N LEU A 111 -51.62 -43.51 -58.28
CA LEU A 111 -50.33 -42.86 -58.57
C LEU A 111 -50.33 -42.44 -60.04
N ALA A 112 -50.76 -41.21 -60.31
CA ALA A 112 -50.29 -40.48 -61.45
C ALA A 112 -48.78 -40.31 -61.22
N VAL A 113 -47.99 -41.02 -62.04
CA VAL A 113 -46.53 -40.90 -62.01
C VAL A 113 -46.22 -39.43 -62.24
N LEU A 114 -45.74 -38.73 -61.20
CA LEU A 114 -45.18 -37.39 -61.34
C LEU A 114 -44.23 -37.43 -62.54
N PRO A 115 -44.33 -36.49 -63.49
CA PRO A 115 -43.33 -36.37 -64.53
C PRO A 115 -41.95 -36.35 -63.85
N ALA A 116 -40.97 -37.13 -64.29
CA ALA A 116 -39.63 -37.07 -63.69
C ALA A 116 -38.76 -36.17 -64.57
N SER A 117 -38.37 -34.99 -64.08
CA SER A 117 -37.34 -34.20 -64.77
C SER A 117 -35.96 -34.61 -64.26
N ASN A 118 -35.24 -35.40 -65.07
CA ASN A 118 -33.84 -35.69 -64.84
C ASN A 118 -32.97 -34.42 -64.85
N ARG A 119 -33.41 -33.34 -65.51
CA ARG A 119 -32.65 -32.09 -65.62
C ARG A 119 -32.79 -31.23 -64.36
N LEU A 120 -34.00 -31.07 -63.82
CA LEU A 120 -34.21 -30.38 -62.54
C LEU A 120 -33.59 -31.15 -61.38
N GLN A 121 -33.66 -32.49 -61.40
CA GLN A 121 -32.96 -33.33 -60.42
C GLN A 121 -31.44 -33.11 -60.47
N GLN A 122 -30.82 -33.07 -61.67
CA GLN A 122 -29.39 -32.77 -61.81
C GLN A 122 -29.03 -31.37 -61.31
N VAL A 123 -29.91 -30.37 -61.46
CA VAL A 123 -29.68 -29.03 -60.91
C VAL A 123 -29.72 -29.08 -59.39
N ALA A 124 -30.75 -29.71 -58.80
CA ALA A 124 -30.87 -29.88 -57.36
C ALA A 124 -29.63 -30.59 -56.78
N ASP A 125 -29.20 -31.70 -57.39
CA ASP A 125 -28.01 -32.46 -56.94
C ASP A 125 -26.72 -31.63 -57.07
N ARG A 126 -26.55 -30.92 -58.19
CA ARG A 126 -25.34 -30.12 -58.45
C ARG A 126 -25.22 -28.98 -57.45
N TYR A 127 -26.28 -28.21 -57.24
CA TYR A 127 -26.22 -27.11 -56.28
C TYR A 127 -26.13 -27.64 -54.84
N ALA A 128 -26.84 -28.72 -54.49
CA ALA A 128 -26.74 -29.33 -53.16
C ALA A 128 -25.32 -29.80 -52.85
N SER A 129 -24.60 -30.35 -53.83
CA SER A 129 -23.19 -30.75 -53.65
C SER A 129 -22.24 -29.57 -53.46
N ASN A 130 -22.57 -28.40 -54.01
CA ASN A 130 -21.74 -27.19 -53.92
C ASN A 130 -22.01 -26.38 -52.65
N THR A 131 -23.28 -26.26 -52.25
CA THR A 131 -23.71 -25.50 -51.07
C THR A 131 -23.69 -26.35 -49.80
N GLY A 132 -23.72 -27.68 -49.93
CA GLY A 132 -23.87 -28.59 -48.79
C GLY A 132 -25.24 -28.50 -48.12
N THR A 133 -26.25 -27.99 -48.84
CA THR A 133 -27.62 -27.82 -48.37
C THR A 133 -28.56 -28.75 -49.14
N ARG A 134 -29.66 -29.16 -48.52
CA ARG A 134 -30.71 -29.89 -49.23
C ARG A 134 -31.48 -28.91 -50.09
N ILE A 135 -31.71 -29.25 -51.35
CA ILE A 135 -32.45 -28.40 -52.30
C ILE A 135 -33.70 -29.15 -52.73
N THR A 136 -34.84 -28.50 -52.61
CA THR A 136 -36.14 -28.98 -53.07
C THR A 136 -36.72 -27.97 -54.04
N ILE A 137 -37.08 -28.42 -55.24
CA ILE A 137 -37.73 -27.59 -56.26
C ILE A 137 -39.23 -27.93 -56.24
N LEU A 138 -40.07 -26.91 -56.06
CA LEU A 138 -41.51 -27.02 -55.88
C LEU A 138 -42.27 -26.36 -57.02
N THR A 139 -43.47 -26.88 -57.31
CA THR A 139 -44.47 -26.23 -58.17
C THR A 139 -45.09 -24.99 -57.49
N PRO A 140 -45.83 -24.13 -58.22
CA PRO A 140 -46.62 -23.05 -57.64
C PRO A 140 -47.71 -23.50 -56.64
N GLN A 141 -48.03 -24.80 -56.59
CA GLN A 141 -48.98 -25.42 -55.66
C GLN A 141 -48.27 -26.22 -54.54
N GLY A 142 -46.94 -26.10 -54.42
CA GLY A 142 -46.14 -26.63 -53.33
C GLY A 142 -45.75 -28.12 -53.46
N VAL A 143 -45.99 -28.75 -54.62
CA VAL A 143 -45.62 -30.14 -54.89
C VAL A 143 -44.15 -30.23 -55.27
N ALA A 144 -43.41 -31.17 -54.69
CA ALA A 144 -42.00 -31.37 -55.01
C ALA A 144 -41.80 -32.01 -56.39
N ILE A 145 -40.99 -31.35 -57.21
CA ILE A 145 -40.61 -31.77 -58.56
C ILE A 145 -39.25 -32.47 -58.57
N ALA A 146 -38.33 -31.96 -57.75
CA ALA A 146 -36.98 -32.50 -57.59
C ALA A 146 -36.49 -32.25 -56.15
N ASP A 147 -35.69 -33.17 -55.62
CA ASP A 147 -35.09 -33.02 -54.30
C ASP A 147 -33.76 -33.76 -54.22
N SER A 148 -32.76 -33.10 -53.65
CA SER A 148 -31.38 -33.60 -53.64
C SER A 148 -31.11 -34.74 -52.64
N VAL A 149 -32.06 -35.10 -51.78
CA VAL A 149 -31.88 -36.09 -50.70
C VAL A 149 -32.88 -37.24 -50.80
N ALA A 150 -34.16 -36.93 -51.04
CA ALA A 150 -35.25 -37.89 -51.09
C ALA A 150 -35.93 -37.87 -52.47
N PRO A 151 -36.57 -38.97 -52.91
CA PRO A 151 -37.36 -38.96 -54.13
C PRO A 151 -38.48 -37.92 -54.04
N ALA A 152 -38.66 -37.08 -55.07
CA ALA A 152 -39.67 -36.01 -55.08
C ALA A 152 -41.09 -36.49 -54.71
N ALA A 153 -41.48 -37.68 -55.15
CA ALA A 153 -42.77 -38.30 -54.85
C ALA A 153 -42.98 -38.67 -53.36
N SER A 154 -41.93 -38.69 -52.55
CA SER A 154 -42.00 -39.00 -51.11
C SER A 154 -42.09 -37.77 -50.21
N ILE A 155 -42.08 -36.57 -50.81
CA ILE A 155 -42.11 -35.31 -50.09
C ILE A 155 -43.56 -34.82 -50.05
N ASP A 156 -44.07 -34.61 -48.84
CA ASP A 156 -45.40 -34.04 -48.65
C ASP A 156 -45.47 -32.63 -49.26
N ASN A 157 -46.68 -32.23 -49.67
CA ASN A 157 -46.91 -30.89 -50.22
C ASN A 157 -46.49 -29.83 -49.19
N GLN A 158 -45.67 -28.87 -49.63
CA GLN A 158 -45.09 -27.83 -48.78
C GLN A 158 -45.79 -26.47 -48.88
N ILE A 159 -46.97 -26.40 -49.51
CA ILE A 159 -47.72 -25.14 -49.68
C ILE A 159 -48.05 -24.42 -48.36
N ASP A 160 -48.16 -25.14 -47.26
CA ASP A 160 -48.48 -24.57 -45.94
C ASP A 160 -47.25 -23.96 -45.22
N GLN A 161 -46.04 -24.11 -45.78
CA GLN A 161 -44.83 -23.57 -45.15
C GLN A 161 -44.73 -22.06 -45.34
N THR A 162 -44.38 -21.33 -44.28
CA THR A 162 -44.36 -19.86 -44.26
C THR A 162 -43.37 -19.28 -45.26
N GLU A 163 -42.18 -19.86 -45.37
CA GLU A 163 -41.16 -19.45 -46.32
C GLU A 163 -41.57 -19.70 -47.77
N VAL A 164 -42.23 -20.83 -48.04
CA VAL A 164 -42.72 -21.22 -49.38
C VAL A 164 -43.86 -20.28 -49.82
N GLN A 165 -44.81 -19.98 -48.94
CA GLN A 165 -45.90 -19.03 -49.24
C GLN A 165 -45.39 -17.62 -49.51
N ALA A 166 -44.35 -17.18 -48.80
CA ALA A 166 -43.72 -15.89 -49.06
C ALA A 166 -43.00 -15.88 -50.41
N ALA A 167 -42.26 -16.96 -50.74
CA ALA A 167 -41.63 -17.13 -52.04
C ALA A 167 -42.64 -17.08 -53.19
N MET A 168 -43.79 -17.74 -53.05
CA MET A 168 -44.87 -17.69 -54.06
C MET A 168 -45.43 -16.28 -54.30
N ARG A 169 -45.34 -15.39 -53.30
CA ARG A 169 -45.71 -13.97 -53.43
C ARG A 169 -44.59 -13.11 -54.02
N GLY A 170 -43.49 -13.72 -54.43
CA GLY A 170 -42.33 -13.04 -54.99
C GLY A 170 -41.33 -12.52 -53.95
N LEU A 171 -41.46 -12.91 -52.68
CA LEU A 171 -40.61 -12.45 -51.58
C LEU A 171 -39.71 -13.57 -51.07
N GLY A 172 -38.44 -13.30 -50.82
CA GLY A 172 -37.58 -14.24 -50.09
C GLY A 172 -38.01 -14.33 -48.63
N ALA A 173 -37.97 -15.52 -48.06
CA ALA A 173 -38.23 -15.74 -46.65
C ALA A 173 -37.51 -16.98 -46.11
N HIS A 174 -37.42 -17.05 -44.80
CA HIS A 174 -36.83 -18.16 -44.06
C HIS A 174 -37.68 -18.55 -42.85
N GLU A 175 -37.51 -19.79 -42.39
CA GLU A 175 -38.13 -20.31 -41.17
C GLU A 175 -37.20 -21.34 -40.52
N ILE A 176 -37.12 -21.36 -39.19
CA ILE A 176 -36.39 -22.43 -38.46
C ILE A 176 -37.42 -23.40 -37.91
N ARG A 177 -37.32 -24.67 -38.34
CA ARG A 177 -38.26 -25.72 -37.94
C ARG A 177 -37.52 -26.97 -37.49
N VAL A 178 -38.11 -27.69 -36.54
CA VAL A 178 -37.61 -29.01 -36.16
C VAL A 178 -38.09 -30.03 -37.19
N ASP A 179 -37.16 -30.71 -37.86
CA ASP A 179 -37.47 -31.81 -38.76
C ASP A 179 -38.05 -32.99 -37.95
N PRO A 180 -39.30 -33.43 -38.21
CA PRO A 180 -39.93 -34.53 -37.46
C PRO A 180 -39.19 -35.86 -37.56
N ALA A 181 -38.45 -36.09 -38.66
CA ALA A 181 -37.75 -37.35 -38.89
C ALA A 181 -36.42 -37.44 -38.13
N SER A 182 -35.67 -36.34 -38.09
CA SER A 182 -34.36 -36.27 -37.42
C SER A 182 -34.42 -35.69 -36.00
N GLY A 183 -35.49 -34.96 -35.66
CA GLY A 183 -35.61 -34.21 -34.40
C GLY A 183 -34.68 -33.01 -34.30
N GLN A 184 -33.97 -32.65 -35.38
CA GLN A 184 -33.01 -31.55 -35.41
C GLN A 184 -33.66 -30.26 -35.91
N ALA A 185 -33.21 -29.12 -35.40
CA ALA A 185 -33.59 -27.82 -35.96
C ALA A 185 -32.92 -27.62 -37.33
N VAL A 186 -33.72 -27.33 -38.34
CA VAL A 186 -33.33 -27.10 -39.72
C VAL A 186 -33.78 -25.70 -40.10
N LEU A 187 -32.85 -24.93 -40.68
CA LEU A 187 -33.15 -23.63 -41.26
C LEU A 187 -33.58 -23.84 -42.71
N HIS A 188 -34.77 -23.38 -43.03
CA HIS A 188 -35.33 -23.38 -44.38
C HIS A 188 -35.32 -21.96 -44.94
N ALA A 189 -34.93 -21.81 -46.21
CA ALA A 189 -35.08 -20.57 -46.96
C ALA A 189 -35.68 -20.87 -48.33
N ALA A 190 -36.58 -20.02 -48.82
CA ALA A 190 -37.24 -20.22 -50.10
C ALA A 190 -37.17 -18.97 -50.98
N ALA A 191 -37.00 -19.19 -52.28
CA ALA A 191 -36.94 -18.15 -53.29
C ALA A 191 -37.82 -18.50 -54.53
N PRO A 192 -38.50 -17.51 -55.13
CA PRO A 192 -39.32 -17.72 -56.32
C PRO A 192 -38.47 -17.96 -57.57
N VAL A 193 -38.87 -18.93 -58.38
CA VAL A 193 -38.44 -19.05 -59.78
C VAL A 193 -39.49 -18.33 -60.62
N SER A 194 -39.18 -17.14 -61.12
CA SER A 194 -40.14 -16.30 -61.85
C SER A 194 -39.56 -15.79 -63.16
N GLN A 195 -40.23 -16.06 -64.28
CA GLN A 195 -39.86 -15.51 -65.57
C GLN A 195 -40.69 -14.28 -65.90
N GLY A 196 -40.06 -13.11 -65.84
CA GLY A 196 -40.74 -11.83 -66.01
C GLY A 196 -41.76 -11.61 -64.88
N THR A 197 -43.06 -11.68 -65.20
CA THR A 197 -44.16 -11.55 -64.22
C THR A 197 -44.83 -12.88 -63.87
N ARG A 198 -44.36 -14.01 -64.41
CA ARG A 198 -44.97 -15.35 -64.22
C ARG A 198 -44.13 -16.17 -63.25
N LEU A 199 -44.73 -16.59 -62.13
CA LEU A 199 -44.14 -17.56 -61.21
C LEU A 199 -44.15 -18.96 -61.87
N LEU A 200 -42.98 -19.58 -62.00
CA LEU A 200 -42.80 -20.92 -62.53
C LEU A 200 -42.75 -21.97 -61.40
N GLY A 201 -42.21 -21.60 -60.24
CA GLY A 201 -42.10 -22.49 -59.08
C GLY A 201 -41.34 -21.85 -57.92
N VAL A 202 -40.96 -22.65 -56.94
CA VAL A 202 -40.21 -22.20 -55.76
C VAL A 202 -39.02 -23.12 -55.54
N VAL A 203 -37.85 -22.56 -55.24
CA VAL A 203 -36.71 -23.33 -54.72
C VAL A 203 -36.65 -23.15 -53.23
N GLN A 204 -36.65 -24.25 -52.48
CA GLN A 204 -36.42 -24.28 -51.05
C GLN A 204 -35.06 -24.90 -50.77
N LEU A 205 -34.26 -24.24 -49.95
CA LEU A 205 -33.03 -24.76 -49.37
C LEU A 205 -33.29 -25.13 -47.91
N ALA A 206 -32.68 -26.22 -47.45
CA ALA A 206 -32.74 -26.67 -46.07
C ALA A 206 -31.34 -27.01 -45.55
N GLN A 207 -30.97 -26.44 -44.41
CA GLN A 207 -29.67 -26.65 -43.77
C GLN A 207 -29.84 -27.02 -42.29
N PRO A 208 -29.19 -28.10 -41.79
CA PRO A 208 -29.18 -28.41 -40.37
C PRO A 208 -28.52 -27.31 -39.54
N LEU A 209 -29.20 -26.84 -38.49
CA LEU A 209 -28.72 -25.76 -37.64
C LEU A 209 -27.57 -26.21 -36.72
N ASP A 210 -27.42 -27.51 -36.48
CA ASP A 210 -26.33 -28.10 -35.68
C ASP A 210 -24.94 -27.70 -36.20
N VAL A 211 -24.79 -27.51 -37.52
CA VAL A 211 -23.54 -27.04 -38.12
C VAL A 211 -23.20 -25.63 -37.64
N THR A 212 -24.20 -24.76 -37.54
CA THR A 212 -24.05 -23.37 -37.03
C THR A 212 -23.88 -23.37 -35.52
N LEU A 213 -24.64 -24.17 -34.78
CA LEU A 213 -24.53 -24.29 -33.32
C LEU A 213 -23.16 -24.82 -32.88
N GLU A 214 -22.54 -25.72 -33.64
CA GLU A 214 -21.19 -26.21 -33.34
C GLU A 214 -20.14 -25.12 -33.49
N ARG A 215 -20.30 -24.20 -34.46
CA ARG A 215 -19.43 -23.02 -34.59
C ARG A 215 -19.59 -22.11 -33.37
N VAL A 216 -20.84 -21.81 -33.00
CA VAL A 216 -21.16 -21.03 -31.79
C VAL A 216 -20.51 -21.67 -30.55
N ARG A 217 -20.63 -22.99 -30.39
CA ARG A 217 -20.06 -23.73 -29.25
C ARG A 217 -18.54 -23.65 -29.21
N LYS A 218 -17.85 -23.85 -30.35
CA LYS A 218 -16.38 -23.74 -30.42
C LYS A 218 -15.90 -22.33 -30.11
N THR A 219 -16.57 -21.32 -30.65
CA THR A 219 -16.29 -19.92 -30.38
C THR A 219 -16.48 -19.60 -28.89
N LEU A 220 -17.60 -20.01 -28.29
CA LEU A 220 -17.84 -19.85 -26.85
C LEU A 220 -16.82 -20.58 -25.98
N ALA A 221 -16.43 -21.81 -26.35
CA ALA A 221 -15.42 -22.56 -25.62
C ALA A 221 -14.05 -21.86 -25.63
N SER A 222 -13.67 -21.26 -26.77
CA SER A 222 -12.43 -20.48 -26.86
C SER A 222 -12.44 -19.24 -25.96
N PHE A 223 -13.58 -18.55 -25.87
CA PHE A 223 -13.76 -17.41 -24.96
C PHE A 223 -13.76 -17.84 -23.50
N ALA A 224 -14.40 -18.96 -23.16
CA ALA A 224 -14.36 -19.51 -21.81
C ALA A 224 -12.94 -19.87 -21.38
N LEU A 225 -12.14 -20.48 -22.27
CA LEU A 225 -10.74 -20.81 -22.00
C LEU A 225 -9.88 -19.54 -21.80
N ALA A 226 -10.06 -18.53 -22.66
CA ALA A 226 -9.39 -17.24 -22.51
C ALA A 226 -9.78 -16.54 -21.19
N GLY A 227 -11.05 -16.59 -20.81
CA GLY A 227 -11.55 -16.09 -19.53
C GLY A 227 -10.92 -16.80 -18.33
N LEU A 228 -10.78 -18.13 -18.38
CA LEU A 228 -10.12 -18.91 -17.33
C LEU A 228 -8.63 -18.55 -17.21
N ALA A 229 -7.93 -18.40 -18.34
CA ALA A 229 -6.54 -17.96 -18.35
C ALA A 229 -6.37 -16.55 -17.74
N ALA A 230 -7.26 -15.62 -18.10
CA ALA A 230 -7.28 -14.27 -17.52
C ALA A 230 -7.52 -14.30 -16.00
N LEU A 231 -8.41 -15.18 -15.53
CA LEU A 231 -8.69 -15.36 -14.09
C LEU A 231 -7.48 -15.91 -13.33
N LEU A 232 -6.73 -16.84 -13.92
CA LEU A 232 -5.48 -17.34 -13.34
C LEU A 232 -4.43 -16.24 -13.23
N VAL A 233 -4.22 -15.46 -14.30
CA VAL A 233 -3.28 -14.33 -14.28
C VAL A 233 -3.68 -13.29 -13.23
N ALA A 234 -4.97 -12.95 -13.14
CA ALA A 234 -5.48 -12.03 -12.13
C ALA A 234 -5.24 -12.55 -10.70
N GLY A 235 -5.44 -13.85 -10.46
CA GLY A 235 -5.17 -14.49 -9.18
C GLY A 235 -3.69 -14.45 -8.78
N ILE A 236 -2.80 -14.76 -9.73
CA ILE A 236 -1.34 -14.67 -9.53
C ILE A 236 -0.94 -13.23 -9.21
N LEU A 237 -1.43 -12.26 -9.98
CA LEU A 237 -1.16 -10.84 -9.77
C LEU A 237 -1.66 -10.35 -8.40
N ALA A 238 -2.85 -10.79 -7.97
CA ALA A 238 -3.41 -10.45 -6.66
C ALA A 238 -2.54 -10.99 -5.51
N VAL A 239 -2.05 -12.24 -5.61
CA VAL A 239 -1.13 -12.81 -4.61
C VAL A 239 0.20 -12.06 -4.60
N TRP A 240 0.75 -11.76 -5.78
CA TRP A 240 1.99 -11.00 -5.91
C TRP A 240 1.88 -9.60 -5.30
N LEU A 241 0.83 -8.86 -5.64
CA LEU A 241 0.58 -7.50 -5.13
C LEU A 241 0.33 -7.52 -3.61
N GLY A 242 -0.41 -8.51 -3.11
CA GLY A 242 -0.62 -8.69 -1.67
C GLY A 242 0.68 -8.97 -0.91
N ARG A 243 1.63 -9.71 -1.51
CA ARG A 243 2.95 -9.92 -0.91
C ARG A 243 3.80 -8.65 -0.94
N ARG A 244 3.73 -7.87 -2.02
CA ARG A 244 4.58 -6.69 -2.23
C ARG A 244 4.11 -5.44 -1.47
N LEU A 245 2.80 -5.23 -1.34
CA LEU A 245 2.24 -4.01 -0.72
C LEU A 245 1.70 -4.25 0.70
N ILE A 246 0.94 -5.32 0.93
CA ILE A 246 0.17 -5.48 2.18
C ILE A 246 1.05 -6.04 3.31
N ARG A 247 1.98 -6.96 3.01
CA ARG A 247 2.84 -7.57 4.02
C ARG A 247 3.72 -6.55 4.77
N PRO A 248 4.46 -5.63 4.10
CA PRO A 248 5.30 -4.66 4.80
C PRO A 248 4.50 -3.74 5.73
N ILE A 249 3.30 -3.32 5.32
CA ILE A 249 2.42 -2.46 6.14
C ILE A 249 2.01 -3.16 7.43
N ARG A 250 1.67 -4.46 7.38
CA ARG A 250 1.38 -5.24 8.59
C ARG A 250 2.59 -5.42 9.50
N ASN A 251 3.78 -5.59 8.90
CA ASN A 251 5.00 -5.68 9.68
C ASN A 251 5.25 -4.37 10.44
N LEU A 252 5.04 -3.21 9.78
CA LEU A 252 5.08 -1.90 10.43
C LEU A 252 4.05 -1.78 11.56
N GLU A 253 2.79 -2.13 11.31
CA GLU A 253 1.73 -2.13 12.34
C GLU A 253 2.14 -2.95 13.57
N SER A 254 2.60 -4.19 13.36
CA SER A 254 3.03 -5.06 14.44
C SER A 254 4.25 -4.53 15.19
N ALA A 255 5.19 -3.88 14.49
CA ALA A 255 6.37 -3.30 15.12
C ALA A 255 6.02 -2.03 15.91
N SER A 256 5.11 -1.20 15.42
CA SER A 256 4.59 -0.04 16.13
C SER A 256 3.90 -0.44 17.44
N LEU A 257 3.09 -1.50 17.41
CA LEU A 257 2.45 -2.04 18.62
C LEU A 257 3.49 -2.61 19.60
N ALA A 258 4.49 -3.34 19.12
CA ALA A 258 5.56 -3.86 19.97
C ALA A 258 6.37 -2.74 20.66
N ILE A 259 6.67 -1.65 19.93
CA ILE A 259 7.33 -0.47 20.51
C ILE A 259 6.45 0.19 21.56
N ALA A 260 5.14 0.32 21.31
CA ALA A 260 4.18 0.87 22.28
C ALA A 260 4.10 0.02 23.57
N ASP A 261 4.23 -1.30 23.45
CA ASP A 261 4.31 -2.23 24.58
C ASP A 261 5.70 -2.26 25.27
N GLY A 262 6.67 -1.49 24.76
CA GLY A 262 7.99 -1.31 25.36
C GLY A 262 9.11 -2.17 24.78
N ASP A 263 8.86 -2.98 23.74
CA ASP A 263 9.91 -3.66 22.98
C ASP A 263 10.58 -2.70 21.98
N LEU A 264 11.49 -1.90 22.50
CA LEU A 264 12.25 -0.92 21.72
C LEU A 264 13.32 -1.55 20.81
N GLN A 265 13.56 -2.86 20.87
CA GLN A 265 14.51 -3.55 20.00
C GLN A 265 13.88 -4.01 18.68
N ARG A 266 12.55 -4.00 18.58
CA ARG A 266 11.84 -4.41 17.37
C ARG A 266 12.22 -3.52 16.19
N ARG A 267 12.50 -4.15 15.04
CA ARG A 267 12.80 -3.48 13.76
C ARG A 267 12.01 -4.12 12.63
N VAL A 268 11.76 -3.35 11.58
CA VAL A 268 11.05 -3.80 10.39
C VAL A 268 12.07 -4.12 9.28
N PRO A 269 11.96 -5.27 8.61
CA PRO A 269 12.82 -5.60 7.48
C PRO A 269 12.54 -4.66 6.29
N VAL A 270 13.60 -4.12 5.71
CA VAL A 270 13.54 -3.23 4.54
C VAL A 270 13.95 -4.04 3.31
N GLU A 271 12.97 -4.59 2.60
CA GLU A 271 13.18 -5.45 1.43
C GLU A 271 13.02 -4.71 0.08
N SER A 272 12.49 -3.49 0.11
CA SER A 272 12.21 -2.70 -1.09
C SER A 272 13.00 -1.40 -1.11
N ALA A 273 13.26 -0.89 -2.32
CA ALA A 273 13.92 0.40 -2.56
C ALA A 273 12.92 1.52 -2.89
N ASP A 274 11.62 1.24 -2.85
CA ASP A 274 10.52 2.18 -3.09
C ASP A 274 10.11 2.93 -1.80
N GLU A 275 8.98 3.65 -1.87
CA GLU A 275 8.42 4.44 -0.77
C GLU A 275 8.10 3.58 0.47
N ILE A 276 7.77 2.30 0.28
CA ILE A 276 7.54 1.37 1.39
C ILE A 276 8.86 1.04 2.09
N GLY A 277 9.93 0.89 1.32
CA GLY A 277 11.28 0.75 1.86
C GLY A 277 11.75 1.97 2.64
N GLU A 278 11.48 3.17 2.11
CA GLU A 278 11.80 4.44 2.77
C GLU A 278 11.02 4.62 4.07
N LEU A 279 9.73 4.31 4.08
CA LEU A 279 8.91 4.28 5.29
C LEU A 279 9.47 3.32 6.35
N GLY A 280 9.92 2.13 5.93
CA GLY A 280 10.58 1.17 6.82
C GLY A 280 11.89 1.71 7.43
N ARG A 281 12.71 2.42 6.65
CA ARG A 281 13.93 3.08 7.14
C ARG A 281 13.62 4.22 8.11
N ALA A 282 12.63 5.06 7.79
CA ALA A 282 12.19 6.14 8.66
C ALA A 282 11.68 5.60 10.00
N PHE A 283 10.86 4.54 9.98
CA PHE A 283 10.38 3.87 11.18
C PHE A 283 11.54 3.32 12.04
N ASN A 284 12.49 2.61 11.43
CA ASN A 284 13.64 2.07 12.16
C ASN A 284 14.51 3.16 12.78
N SER A 285 14.66 4.31 12.11
CA SER A 285 15.40 5.47 12.63
C SER A 285 14.69 6.09 13.84
N MET A 286 13.37 6.28 13.74
CA MET A 286 12.54 6.72 14.87
C MET A 286 12.63 5.75 16.06
N ALA A 287 12.51 4.44 15.80
CA ALA A 287 12.61 3.41 16.84
C ALA A 287 13.98 3.45 17.56
N GLN A 288 15.07 3.65 16.81
CA GLN A 288 16.40 3.82 17.37
C GLN A 288 16.50 5.09 18.23
N GLN A 289 15.96 6.22 17.76
CA GLN A 289 15.97 7.46 18.53
C GLN A 289 15.19 7.32 19.85
N VAL A 290 14.01 6.70 19.81
CA VAL A 290 13.21 6.41 21.00
C VAL A 290 13.99 5.52 21.97
N GLN A 291 14.63 4.46 21.47
CA GLN A 291 15.46 3.57 22.30
C GLN A 291 16.59 4.33 23.00
N ILE A 292 17.31 5.18 22.27
CA ILE A 292 18.40 6.01 22.83
C ILE A 292 17.86 6.94 23.91
N THR A 293 16.75 7.63 23.66
CA THR A 293 16.15 8.56 24.64
C THR A 293 15.72 7.84 25.91
N VAL A 294 15.06 6.68 25.79
CA VAL A 294 14.61 5.89 26.95
C VAL A 294 15.81 5.37 27.75
N GLU A 295 16.88 4.92 27.09
CA GLU A 295 18.08 4.46 27.77
C GLU A 295 18.78 5.60 28.54
N LYS A 296 18.92 6.78 27.90
CA LYS A 296 19.44 7.99 28.57
C LYS A 296 18.61 8.38 29.80
N GLN A 297 17.28 8.31 29.70
CA GLN A 297 16.39 8.59 30.83
C GLN A 297 16.58 7.58 31.98
N ARG A 298 16.68 6.28 31.66
CA ARG A 298 16.95 5.22 32.66
C ARG A 298 18.29 5.44 33.36
N GLN A 299 19.33 5.75 32.59
CA GLN A 299 20.66 6.03 33.11
C GLN A 299 20.65 7.27 34.01
N PHE A 300 19.92 8.33 33.63
CA PHE A 300 19.73 9.53 34.46
C PHE A 300 19.09 9.20 35.81
N VAL A 301 17.98 8.46 35.83
CA VAL A 301 17.29 8.07 37.07
C VAL A 301 18.18 7.19 37.95
N ALA A 302 18.92 6.25 37.36
CA ALA A 302 19.84 5.38 38.08
C ALA A 302 20.98 6.17 38.74
N ASN A 303 21.61 7.09 37.99
CA ASN A 303 22.70 7.93 38.48
C ASN A 303 22.22 8.90 39.57
N ALA A 304 21.09 9.58 39.35
CA ALA A 304 20.48 10.45 40.35
C ALA A 304 20.18 9.69 41.66
N SER A 305 19.62 8.48 41.55
CA SER A 305 19.36 7.61 42.71
C SER A 305 20.63 7.26 43.47
N HIS A 306 21.74 7.03 42.77
CA HIS A 306 23.02 6.69 43.37
C HIS A 306 23.67 7.89 44.09
N GLU A 307 23.66 9.05 43.45
CA GLU A 307 24.21 10.30 44.00
C GLU A 307 23.40 10.83 45.20
N LEU A 308 22.09 10.58 45.24
CA LEU A 308 21.23 10.89 46.38
C LEU A 308 21.41 9.90 47.54
N ARG A 309 21.59 8.60 47.25
CA ARG A 309 21.69 7.57 48.31
C ARG A 309 22.89 7.78 49.23
N THR A 310 24.04 8.15 48.68
CA THR A 310 25.30 8.32 49.42
C THR A 310 25.20 9.35 50.56
N PRO A 311 24.83 10.63 50.32
CA PRO A 311 24.69 11.62 51.39
C PRO A 311 23.58 11.25 52.37
N VAL A 312 22.46 10.66 51.91
CA VAL A 312 21.38 10.18 52.80
C VAL A 312 21.89 9.08 53.75
N THR A 313 22.70 8.13 53.26
CA THR A 313 23.31 7.10 54.10
C THR A 313 24.27 7.70 55.12
N ASN A 314 25.08 8.69 54.73
CA ASN A 314 26.01 9.37 55.64
C ASN A 314 25.27 10.15 56.75
N ILE A 315 24.22 10.89 56.39
CA ILE A 315 23.36 11.59 57.36
C ILE A 315 22.76 10.58 58.35
N LYS A 316 22.22 9.47 57.83
CA LYS A 316 21.61 8.43 58.65
C LYS A 316 22.63 7.80 59.62
N LEU A 317 23.81 7.41 59.13
CA LEU A 317 24.85 6.79 59.95
C LEU A 317 25.30 7.70 61.11
N ARG A 318 25.52 8.99 60.81
CA ARG A 318 25.91 10.00 61.82
C ARG A 318 24.79 10.25 62.82
N SER A 319 23.55 10.32 62.35
CA SER A 319 22.37 10.46 63.21
C SER A 319 22.21 9.25 64.13
N GLU A 320 22.41 8.03 63.63
CA GLU A 320 22.38 6.80 64.44
C GLU A 320 23.51 6.79 65.48
N ALA A 321 24.72 7.23 65.11
CA ALA A 321 25.85 7.35 66.04
C ALA A 321 25.58 8.37 67.16
N LEU A 322 24.91 9.48 66.86
CA LEU A 322 24.45 10.44 67.86
C LEU A 322 23.42 9.80 68.80
N LEU A 323 22.39 9.14 68.26
CA LEU A 323 21.34 8.46 69.04
C LEU A 323 21.90 7.30 69.91
N GLY A 324 22.95 6.62 69.46
CA GLY A 324 23.62 5.51 70.15
C GLY A 324 24.55 5.91 71.30
N GLY A 325 24.45 7.14 71.81
CA GLY A 325 25.27 7.64 72.93
C GLY A 325 26.40 8.59 72.52
N GLY A 326 26.52 8.94 71.24
CA GLY A 326 27.50 9.90 70.73
C GLY A 326 27.34 11.33 71.28
N VAL A 327 26.21 11.65 71.91
CA VAL A 327 25.95 12.95 72.56
C VAL A 327 26.80 13.16 73.83
N ALA A 328 27.29 12.08 74.44
CA ALA A 328 28.11 12.18 75.66
C ALA A 328 29.46 12.86 75.44
N ASP A 329 29.98 12.82 74.20
CA ASP A 329 31.19 13.51 73.78
C ASP A 329 30.79 14.77 72.98
N SER A 330 30.93 15.93 73.63
CA SER A 330 30.52 17.22 73.07
C SER A 330 31.30 17.62 71.81
N GLU A 331 32.52 17.12 71.63
CA GLU A 331 33.34 17.41 70.46
C GLU A 331 32.91 16.54 69.27
N ARG A 332 32.75 15.22 69.49
CA ARG A 332 32.19 14.30 68.47
C ARG A 332 30.78 14.69 68.05
N ALA A 333 29.93 15.09 68.99
CA ALA A 333 28.57 15.50 68.70
C ALA A 333 28.53 16.72 67.77
N ARG A 334 29.34 17.76 68.05
CA ARG A 334 29.46 18.93 67.16
C ARG A 334 29.98 18.55 65.78
N ARG A 335 30.97 17.66 65.69
CA ARG A 335 31.51 17.20 64.41
C ARG A 335 30.44 16.47 63.58
N TYR A 336 29.71 15.52 64.17
CA TYR A 336 28.65 14.80 63.46
C TYR A 336 27.49 15.71 63.03
N LEU A 337 27.10 16.68 63.85
CA LEU A 337 26.09 17.67 63.48
C LEU A 337 26.55 18.54 62.30
N SER A 338 27.79 19.03 62.32
CA SER A 338 28.36 19.80 61.21
C SER A 338 28.48 18.97 59.92
N GLU A 339 28.86 17.69 60.05
CA GLU A 339 28.91 16.79 58.90
C GLU A 339 27.51 16.48 58.34
N ILE A 340 26.49 16.30 59.19
CA ILE A 340 25.08 16.16 58.74
C ILE A 340 24.61 17.40 58.00
N ASP A 341 24.87 18.59 58.55
CA ASP A 341 24.50 19.88 57.95
C ASP A 341 25.14 20.04 56.55
N SER A 342 26.43 19.73 56.43
CA SER A 342 27.14 19.79 55.14
C SER A 342 26.58 18.84 54.08
N GLU A 343 26.11 17.64 54.47
CA GLU A 343 25.49 16.69 53.55
C GLU A 343 24.07 17.10 53.17
N ALA A 344 23.31 17.74 54.08
CA ALA A 344 22.00 18.28 53.80
C ALA A 344 22.08 19.44 52.79
N ASP A 345 23.04 20.33 52.98
CA ASP A 345 23.39 21.39 52.03
C ASP A 345 23.79 20.83 50.65
N ARG A 346 24.58 19.75 50.64
CA ARG A 346 24.97 19.07 49.39
C ARG A 346 23.75 18.47 48.68
N LEU A 347 22.85 17.82 49.42
CA LEU A 347 21.60 17.29 48.89
C LEU A 347 20.72 18.39 48.31
N GLY A 348 20.59 19.53 48.99
CA GLY A 348 19.83 20.69 48.51
C GLY A 348 20.38 21.22 47.20
N ARG A 349 21.71 21.41 47.10
CA ARG A 349 22.35 21.81 45.83
C ARG A 349 22.10 20.80 44.72
N LEU A 350 22.30 19.51 44.99
CA LEU A 350 22.07 18.44 44.00
C LEU A 350 20.61 18.43 43.50
N ALA A 351 19.64 18.58 44.40
CA ALA A 351 18.22 18.60 44.04
C ALA A 351 17.89 19.80 43.13
N ASN A 352 18.39 21.00 43.45
CA ASN A 352 18.21 22.18 42.60
C ASN A 352 18.85 21.98 41.23
N THR A 353 20.09 21.48 41.17
CA THR A 353 20.76 21.17 39.90
C THR A 353 19.98 20.18 39.03
N LEU A 354 19.34 19.18 39.63
CA LEU A 354 18.48 18.23 38.90
C LEU A 354 17.19 18.89 38.37
N LEU A 355 16.59 19.79 39.15
CA LEU A 355 15.40 20.54 38.75
C LEU A 355 15.70 21.52 37.62
N ASP A 356 16.82 22.24 37.70
CA ASP A 356 17.28 23.17 36.68
C ASP A 356 17.52 22.43 35.36
N LEU A 357 18.23 21.31 35.42
CA LEU A 357 18.46 20.47 34.25
C LEU A 357 17.15 19.93 33.64
N SER A 358 16.21 19.45 34.46
CA SER A 358 14.90 18.97 33.98
C SER A 358 14.07 20.08 33.32
N ARG A 359 14.20 21.33 33.78
CA ARG A 359 13.49 22.49 33.22
C ARG A 359 14.07 22.89 31.86
N LEU A 360 15.39 22.90 31.73
CA LEU A 360 16.09 23.13 30.45
C LEU A 360 15.67 22.08 29.40
N GLU A 361 15.71 20.79 29.75
CA GLU A 361 15.40 19.71 28.81
C GLU A 361 13.95 19.62 28.35
N SER A 362 13.00 20.06 29.19
CA SER A 362 11.57 20.04 28.83
C SER A 362 11.18 21.22 27.93
N GLY A 363 12.10 22.14 27.65
CA GLY A 363 11.79 23.42 27.01
C GLY A 363 10.81 24.26 27.83
N ALA A 364 10.61 23.91 29.11
CA ALA A 364 9.62 24.53 30.00
C ALA A 364 10.15 25.79 30.67
N VAL A 365 11.29 26.33 30.22
CA VAL A 365 11.69 27.71 30.52
C VAL A 365 10.78 28.65 29.74
N VAL A 366 9.54 28.78 30.23
CA VAL A 366 8.53 29.77 29.81
C VAL A 366 8.61 31.00 30.73
N HIS A 367 9.80 31.36 31.19
CA HIS A 367 10.02 32.62 31.89
C HIS A 367 10.93 33.47 31.00
N ASP A 368 10.32 34.46 30.36
CA ASP A 368 10.75 35.82 29.97
C ASP A 368 12.22 36.20 29.69
N GLU A 369 13.18 35.28 29.69
CA GLU A 369 14.58 35.55 29.34
C GLU A 369 14.68 35.65 27.82
N GLN A 370 14.33 36.82 27.28
CA GLN A 370 14.52 37.10 25.87
C GLN A 370 16.01 37.22 25.58
N ALA A 371 16.45 36.64 24.47
CA ALA A 371 17.80 36.87 23.99
C ALA A 371 17.95 38.37 23.65
N GLU A 372 18.94 39.01 24.24
CA GLU A 372 19.24 40.42 24.03
C GLU A 372 20.66 40.61 23.51
N LEU A 373 20.88 41.76 22.87
CA LEU A 373 22.18 42.17 22.35
C LEU A 373 23.01 42.70 23.51
N VAL A 374 24.00 41.91 23.95
CA VAL A 374 24.83 42.25 25.10
C VAL A 374 26.29 42.36 24.69
N ASP A 375 26.98 43.33 25.30
CA ASP A 375 28.43 43.43 25.23
C ASP A 375 29.05 42.31 26.08
N PRO A 376 29.77 41.35 25.48
CA PRO A 376 30.38 40.25 26.22
C PRO A 376 31.33 40.74 27.33
N ALA A 377 31.92 41.93 27.20
CA ALA A 377 32.78 42.50 28.23
C ALA A 377 32.03 42.77 29.55
N LEU A 378 30.73 43.13 29.49
CA LEU A 378 29.93 43.42 30.68
C LEU A 378 29.67 42.17 31.51
N ILE A 379 29.20 41.09 30.85
CA ILE A 379 28.94 39.79 31.48
C ILE A 379 30.22 39.26 32.14
N ILE A 380 31.32 39.28 31.41
CA ILE A 380 32.59 38.72 31.87
C ILE A 380 33.14 39.54 33.03
N SER A 381 33.09 40.87 32.95
CA SER A 381 33.55 41.74 34.04
C SER A 381 32.76 41.47 35.31
N ALA A 382 31.42 41.42 35.22
CA ALA A 382 30.55 41.12 36.35
C ALA A 382 30.89 39.78 37.02
N VAL A 383 31.02 38.71 36.23
CA VAL A 383 31.37 37.37 36.73
C VAL A 383 32.77 37.36 37.36
N THR A 384 33.75 38.03 36.74
CA THR A 384 35.12 38.05 37.28
C THR A 384 35.24 38.86 38.57
N ASP A 385 34.48 39.95 38.71
CA ASP A 385 34.46 40.77 39.93
C ASP A 385 33.86 40.00 41.10
N ASP A 386 32.75 39.28 40.86
CA ASP A 386 32.09 38.44 41.87
C ASP A 386 32.98 37.29 42.36
N LEU A 387 33.80 36.71 41.48
CA LEU A 387 34.65 35.56 41.80
C LEU A 387 36.03 35.96 42.32
N ARG A 388 36.44 37.23 42.19
CA ARG A 388 37.80 37.70 42.53
C ARG A 388 38.20 37.36 43.96
N LEU A 389 37.34 37.64 44.93
CA LEU A 389 37.61 37.36 46.34
C LEU A 389 37.76 35.85 46.59
N ARG A 390 37.00 35.01 45.88
CA ARG A 390 37.07 33.54 45.99
C ARG A 390 38.37 32.99 45.42
N VAL A 391 38.83 33.53 44.28
CA VAL A 391 40.13 33.18 43.68
C VAL A 391 41.28 33.53 44.63
N GLU A 392 41.27 34.75 45.18
CA GLU A 392 42.31 35.21 46.12
C GLU A 392 42.31 34.37 47.41
N SER A 393 41.12 34.05 47.93
CA SER A 393 40.95 33.17 49.11
C SER A 393 41.48 31.75 48.88
N ALA A 394 41.43 31.26 47.63
CA ALA A 394 41.98 29.97 47.23
C ALA A 394 43.51 30.03 46.97
N GLY A 395 44.13 31.21 47.05
CA GLY A 395 45.55 31.41 46.78
C GLY A 395 45.91 31.32 45.30
N LEU A 396 44.98 31.68 44.41
CA LEU A 396 45.13 31.60 42.96
C LEU A 396 45.32 33.00 42.35
N VAL A 397 45.85 33.05 41.13
CA VAL A 397 45.96 34.30 40.35
C VAL A 397 44.97 34.26 39.19
N LEU A 398 44.09 35.26 39.11
CA LEU A 398 43.18 35.44 37.96
C LEU A 398 43.76 36.49 37.00
N SER A 399 43.98 36.10 35.75
CA SER A 399 44.33 36.98 34.63
C SER A 399 43.13 37.08 33.70
N VAL A 400 42.71 38.30 33.38
CA VAL A 400 41.57 38.58 32.50
C VAL A 400 42.06 39.44 31.34
N ASP A 401 41.86 38.97 30.12
CA ASP A 401 42.20 39.67 28.88
C ASP A 401 40.94 39.89 28.04
N ILE A 402 40.48 41.15 28.01
CA ILE A 402 39.29 41.59 27.28
C ILE A 402 39.71 42.72 26.34
N PRO A 403 39.80 42.47 25.02
CA PRO A 403 40.13 43.51 24.05
C PRO A 403 38.98 44.52 23.93
N ALA A 404 39.34 45.77 23.65
CA ALA A 404 38.36 46.83 23.42
C ALA A 404 37.65 46.64 22.07
N GLY A 405 36.35 46.94 22.02
CA GLY A 405 35.56 46.95 20.78
C GLY A 405 35.07 45.57 20.31
N LEU A 406 34.76 44.67 21.24
CA LEU A 406 34.13 43.39 20.91
C LEU A 406 32.72 43.60 20.32
N PRO A 407 32.32 42.82 19.30
CA PRO A 407 30.96 42.86 18.78
C PRO A 407 29.96 42.31 19.81
N ALA A 408 28.75 42.87 19.81
CA ALA A 408 27.67 42.37 20.66
C ALA A 408 27.27 40.95 20.29
N ILE A 409 26.85 40.17 21.28
CA ILE A 409 26.35 38.80 21.13
C ILE A 409 24.85 38.77 21.44
N LEU A 410 24.08 37.96 20.71
CA LEU A 410 22.64 37.78 20.96
C LEU A 410 22.45 36.56 21.86
N VAL A 411 22.31 36.79 23.17
CA VAL A 411 22.27 35.74 24.20
C VAL A 411 21.30 36.06 25.31
N ARG A 412 20.99 35.07 26.14
CA ARG A 412 20.37 35.23 27.46
C ARG A 412 21.48 35.44 28.51
N PRO A 413 21.67 36.65 29.05
CA PRO A 413 22.86 36.98 29.87
C PRO A 413 23.01 36.09 31.09
N GLU A 414 21.90 35.85 31.81
CA GLU A 414 21.87 35.03 33.03
C GLU A 414 22.33 33.59 32.76
N GLN A 415 22.01 33.02 31.58
CA GLN A 415 22.48 31.70 31.18
C GLN A 415 23.99 31.68 30.90
N ILE A 416 24.52 32.72 30.25
CA ILE A 416 25.96 32.83 30.01
C ILE A 416 26.71 33.08 31.31
N GLU A 417 26.20 33.92 32.21
CA GLU A 417 26.74 34.12 33.55
C GLU A 417 26.81 32.81 34.32
N ALA A 418 25.71 32.05 34.36
CA ALA A 418 25.66 30.75 35.02
C ALA A 418 26.66 29.75 34.41
N ALA A 419 26.84 29.77 33.08
CA ALA A 419 27.82 28.94 32.40
C ALA A 419 29.27 29.30 32.79
N LEU A 420 29.60 30.60 32.79
CA LEU A 420 30.92 31.11 33.17
C LEU A 420 31.24 30.84 34.64
N ILE A 421 30.27 31.07 35.54
CA ILE A 421 30.41 30.77 36.97
C ILE A 421 30.71 29.28 37.18
N ASN A 422 29.99 28.38 36.50
CA ASN A 422 30.24 26.94 36.62
C ASN A 422 31.65 26.54 36.15
N LEU A 423 32.14 27.11 35.04
CA LEU A 423 33.48 26.81 34.53
C LEU A 423 34.58 27.38 35.42
N LEU A 424 34.41 28.62 35.91
CA LEU A 424 35.37 29.25 36.81
C LEU A 424 35.37 28.58 38.18
N ASP A 425 34.22 28.17 38.71
CA ASP A 425 34.14 27.40 39.96
C ASP A 425 34.85 26.06 39.85
N ASN A 426 34.71 25.36 38.70
CA ASN A 426 35.51 24.17 38.43
C ASN A 426 37.00 24.50 38.42
N SER A 427 37.40 25.58 37.75
CA SER A 427 38.79 26.01 37.67
C SER A 427 39.38 26.33 39.05
N ILE A 428 38.66 27.07 39.90
CA ILE A 428 39.06 27.40 41.29
C ILE A 428 39.19 26.13 42.13
N LYS A 429 38.28 25.18 41.95
CA LYS A 429 38.21 23.96 42.75
C LYS A 429 39.33 22.97 42.43
N PHE A 430 39.75 22.86 41.17
CA PHE A 430 40.74 21.88 40.75
C PHE A 430 42.17 22.44 40.65
N THR A 431 42.34 23.76 40.60
CA THR A 431 43.68 24.37 40.56
C THR A 431 44.30 24.42 41.95
N PRO A 432 45.53 23.90 42.16
CA PRO A 432 46.21 24.00 43.44
C PRO A 432 46.64 25.44 43.76
N PRO A 433 46.79 25.82 45.05
CA PRO A 433 47.26 27.14 45.45
C PRO A 433 48.59 27.51 44.77
N GLY A 434 48.71 28.75 44.30
CA GLY A 434 49.83 29.22 43.47
C GLY A 434 49.63 29.01 41.96
N GLY A 435 48.55 28.33 41.55
CA GLY A 435 48.17 28.21 40.14
C GLY A 435 47.51 29.46 39.56
N THR A 436 47.35 29.46 38.24
CA THR A 436 46.81 30.60 37.48
C THR A 436 45.53 30.20 36.75
N LEU A 437 44.54 31.09 36.78
CA LEU A 437 43.34 31.05 35.95
C LEU A 437 43.45 32.18 34.94
N SER A 438 43.19 31.89 33.67
CA SER A 438 43.21 32.86 32.58
C SER A 438 41.88 32.86 31.86
N LEU A 439 41.23 34.03 31.79
CA LEU A 439 40.02 34.24 31.01
C LEU A 439 40.34 35.22 29.88
N GLY A 440 40.20 34.77 28.65
CA GLY A 440 40.45 35.57 27.45
C GLY A 440 39.24 35.64 26.53
N VAL A 441 39.05 36.77 25.85
CA VAL A 441 37.96 36.96 24.89
C VAL A 441 38.52 37.46 23.58
N GLN A 442 37.99 36.94 22.47
CA GLN A 442 38.45 37.33 21.14
C GLN A 442 37.33 37.16 20.12
N ALA A 443 37.19 38.11 19.20
CA ALA A 443 36.29 37.99 18.06
C ALA A 443 37.03 37.30 16.91
N VAL A 444 36.54 36.15 16.46
CA VAL A 444 37.16 35.33 15.41
C VAL A 444 36.06 34.83 14.49
N ASP A 445 36.19 35.04 13.18
CA ASP A 445 35.31 34.44 12.15
C ASP A 445 33.79 34.55 12.42
N GLY A 446 33.32 35.71 12.89
CA GLY A 446 31.89 35.96 13.18
C GLY A 446 31.38 35.39 14.50
N VAL A 447 32.26 34.80 15.33
CA VAL A 447 31.94 34.35 16.69
C VAL A 447 32.76 35.11 17.74
N CYS A 448 32.17 35.30 18.91
CA CYS A 448 32.83 35.73 20.12
C CYS A 448 33.35 34.48 20.84
N ARG A 449 34.66 34.32 20.87
CA ARG A 449 35.34 33.19 21.51
C ARG A 449 35.78 33.58 22.92
N ILE A 450 35.21 32.92 23.92
CA ILE A 450 35.58 33.02 25.33
C ILE A 450 36.41 31.80 25.68
N THR A 451 37.61 32.03 26.23
CA THR A 451 38.55 30.98 26.61
C THR A 451 38.82 31.05 28.10
N ILE A 452 38.62 29.94 28.80
CA ILE A 452 38.88 29.81 30.24
C ILE A 452 39.92 28.72 30.41
N SER A 453 41.10 29.08 30.92
CA SER A 453 42.22 28.17 31.12
C SER A 453 42.65 28.14 32.58
N ASP A 454 42.96 26.96 33.09
CA ASP A 454 43.53 26.74 34.41
C ASP A 454 44.86 26.00 34.33
N THR A 455 45.69 26.12 35.37
CA THR A 455 46.94 25.34 35.53
C THR A 455 46.75 24.17 36.52
N GLY A 456 45.58 23.55 36.50
CA GLY A 456 45.22 22.42 37.34
C GLY A 456 45.85 21.09 36.88
N PRO A 457 45.38 19.96 37.43
CA PRO A 457 45.93 18.63 37.11
C PRO A 457 45.65 18.17 35.68
N GLY A 458 44.76 18.85 34.94
CA GLY A 458 44.31 18.44 33.62
C GLY A 458 43.38 17.21 33.63
N ILE A 459 42.87 16.87 32.46
CA ILE A 459 41.91 15.80 32.19
C ILE A 459 42.58 14.79 31.25
N PRO A 460 42.57 13.49 31.55
CA PRO A 460 43.09 12.46 30.66
C PRO A 460 42.39 12.45 29.29
N ALA A 461 43.15 12.15 28.23
CA ALA A 461 42.63 12.16 26.86
C ALA A 461 41.44 11.21 26.66
N ASP A 462 41.44 10.07 27.35
CA ASP A 462 40.36 9.07 27.29
C ASP A 462 39.06 9.56 27.92
N ASP A 463 39.14 10.55 28.81
CA ASP A 463 38.00 11.08 29.54
C ASP A 463 37.38 12.32 28.87
N LEU A 464 38.15 13.03 28.02
CA LEU A 464 37.72 14.25 27.30
C LEU A 464 36.39 14.09 26.53
N PRO A 465 36.11 12.98 25.81
CA PRO A 465 34.84 12.82 25.09
C PRO A 465 33.61 12.76 25.99
N TYR A 466 33.80 12.47 27.27
CA TYR A 466 32.74 12.17 28.22
C TYR A 466 32.57 13.24 29.30
N VAL A 467 33.41 14.28 29.35
CA VAL A 467 33.35 15.28 30.44
C VAL A 467 32.07 16.11 30.46
N PHE A 468 31.39 16.21 29.33
CA PHE A 468 30.07 16.84 29.24
C PHE A 468 28.92 15.84 29.44
N ASP A 469 29.20 14.54 29.59
CA ASP A 469 28.19 13.56 29.95
C ASP A 469 27.69 13.78 31.38
N ARG A 470 26.39 13.59 31.58
CA ARG A 470 25.73 13.79 32.87
C ARG A 470 26.28 12.82 33.91
N PHE A 471 26.58 13.34 35.09
CA PHE A 471 27.14 12.59 36.23
C PHE A 471 28.51 11.95 35.93
N TYR A 472 29.16 12.34 34.84
CA TYR A 472 30.49 11.85 34.52
C TYR A 472 31.54 12.55 35.40
N ARG A 473 32.52 11.76 35.85
CA ARG A 473 33.62 12.20 36.71
C ARG A 473 34.87 11.40 36.38
N VAL A 474 35.98 12.11 36.21
CA VAL A 474 37.34 11.58 35.95
C VAL A 474 37.84 10.69 37.11
N ASP A 475 37.37 10.91 38.35
CA ASP A 475 37.93 10.32 39.59
C ASP A 475 37.55 8.86 39.94
N LYS A 476 37.05 8.04 39.01
CA LYS A 476 36.61 6.66 39.37
C LYS A 476 37.75 5.73 39.86
N ALA A 477 39.03 6.07 39.65
CA ALA A 477 40.16 5.18 39.95
C ALA A 477 41.17 5.66 41.02
N HIS A 478 41.31 6.96 41.30
CA HIS A 478 42.45 7.49 42.08
C HIS A 478 42.15 7.94 43.52
N SER A 479 40.87 7.98 43.91
CA SER A 479 40.44 8.47 45.25
C SER A 479 40.78 7.54 46.43
N ARG A 480 41.37 6.35 46.20
CA ARG A 480 41.75 5.42 47.28
C ARG A 480 43.16 5.63 47.83
N GLN A 481 44.05 6.34 47.15
CA GLN A 481 45.48 6.33 47.48
C GLN A 481 46.02 7.62 48.10
N SER A 482 45.34 8.75 47.91
CA SER A 482 45.67 10.01 48.56
C SER A 482 44.61 10.32 49.61
N GLY A 483 44.93 10.16 50.90
CA GLY A 483 44.08 10.49 52.05
C GLY A 483 43.73 11.98 52.21
N ARG A 484 43.65 12.72 51.11
CA ARG A 484 43.04 14.05 51.07
C ARG A 484 41.54 13.86 50.95
N SER A 485 40.82 14.41 51.92
CA SER A 485 39.37 14.45 51.95
C SER A 485 38.80 14.93 50.61
N SER A 486 37.56 14.51 50.36
CA SER A 486 36.66 14.84 49.26
C SER A 486 36.46 16.36 49.00
N LEU A 487 37.53 17.13 48.78
CA LEU A 487 37.46 18.55 48.36
C LEU A 487 36.80 18.70 46.97
N GLY A 488 36.67 17.60 46.23
CA GLY A 488 36.12 17.55 44.88
C GLY A 488 34.61 17.31 44.77
N SER A 489 33.77 17.59 45.77
CA SER A 489 32.37 17.12 45.78
C SER A 489 31.44 17.89 44.82
N GLY A 490 31.44 17.52 43.54
CA GLY A 490 30.49 18.01 42.52
C GLY A 490 29.69 16.83 41.96
N ALA A 491 28.43 17.05 41.60
CA ALA A 491 27.52 16.02 41.13
C ALA A 491 27.85 15.46 39.73
N GLY A 492 28.88 15.97 39.05
CA GLY A 492 29.15 15.67 37.63
C GLY A 492 28.09 16.24 36.68
N LEU A 493 27.29 17.22 37.15
CA LEU A 493 26.23 17.85 36.37
C LEU A 493 26.62 19.23 35.81
N GLY A 494 27.63 19.89 36.39
CA GLY A 494 27.99 21.27 36.05
C GLY A 494 28.38 21.46 34.58
N LEU A 495 29.29 20.63 34.05
CA LEU A 495 29.71 20.73 32.65
C LEU A 495 28.60 20.37 31.67
N ALA A 496 27.74 19.41 31.99
CA ALA A 496 26.58 19.06 31.19
C ALA A 496 25.58 20.24 31.09
N ILE A 497 25.36 20.95 32.22
CA ILE A 497 24.51 22.15 32.24
C ILE A 497 25.14 23.27 31.42
N VAL A 498 26.45 23.49 31.55
CA VAL A 498 27.17 24.48 30.74
C VAL A 498 26.97 24.19 29.25
N GLN A 499 27.12 22.94 28.81
CA GLN A 499 26.89 22.57 27.42
C GLN A 499 25.46 22.93 26.97
N THR A 500 24.44 22.55 27.73
CA THR A 500 23.04 22.88 27.41
C THR A 500 22.82 24.40 27.32
N LEU A 501 23.29 25.17 28.30
CA LEU A 501 23.13 26.63 28.32
C LEU A 501 23.80 27.30 27.11
N ILE A 502 24.99 26.84 26.71
CA ILE A 502 25.68 27.36 25.53
C ILE A 502 24.95 26.97 24.23
N GLU A 503 24.50 25.72 24.11
CA GLU A 503 23.75 25.23 22.94
C GLU A 503 22.40 25.94 22.77
N GLU A 504 21.67 26.21 23.86
CA GLU A 504 20.43 26.98 23.85
C GLU A 504 20.64 28.43 23.36
N ASN A 505 21.84 28.99 23.54
CA ASN A 505 22.25 30.29 23.03
C ASN A 505 22.89 30.22 21.62
N ASN A 506 22.68 29.12 20.90
CA ASN A 506 23.26 28.87 19.57
C ASN A 506 24.79 28.89 19.55
N GLY A 507 25.44 28.61 20.69
CA GLY A 507 26.89 28.53 20.82
C GLY A 507 27.43 27.12 20.74
N GLN A 508 28.76 26.99 20.79
CA GLN A 508 29.46 25.72 20.95
C GLN A 508 30.47 25.80 22.08
N ILE A 509 30.62 24.72 22.85
CA ILE A 509 31.68 24.57 23.84
C ILE A 509 32.62 23.42 23.46
N ARG A 510 33.92 23.62 23.65
CA ARG A 510 34.97 22.62 23.46
C ARG A 510 35.92 22.62 24.66
N VAL A 511 36.63 21.52 24.84
CA VAL A 511 37.62 21.34 25.90
C VAL A 511 38.90 20.77 25.32
N THR A 512 40.03 21.32 25.78
CA THR A 512 41.37 20.79 25.52
C THR A 512 42.11 20.71 26.84
N SER A 513 42.84 19.64 27.10
CA SER A 513 43.55 19.46 28.36
C SER A 513 44.76 18.56 28.20
N VAL A 514 45.79 18.86 28.99
CA VAL A 514 47.00 18.03 29.11
C VAL A 514 47.23 17.76 30.58
N VAL A 515 47.41 16.49 30.92
CA VAL A 515 47.62 16.05 32.31
C VAL A 515 48.89 16.71 32.87
N GLY A 516 48.75 17.41 33.98
CA GLY A 516 49.81 18.14 34.67
C GLY A 516 50.08 19.56 34.16
N GLU A 517 49.48 19.97 33.04
CA GLU A 517 49.61 21.33 32.50
C GLU A 517 48.35 22.17 32.73
N GLY A 518 47.16 21.56 32.64
CA GLY A 518 45.89 22.23 32.91
C GLY A 518 44.76 21.91 31.93
N THR A 519 43.66 22.64 32.05
CA THR A 519 42.48 22.50 31.18
C THR A 519 42.12 23.84 30.57
N THR A 520 41.70 23.84 29.32
CA THR A 520 41.18 25.01 28.61
C THR A 520 39.81 24.69 28.02
N PHE A 521 38.80 25.42 28.46
CA PHE A 521 37.47 25.44 27.87
C PHE A 521 37.35 26.59 26.88
N THR A 522 36.75 26.34 25.72
CA THR A 522 36.52 27.33 24.68
C THR A 522 35.04 27.37 24.35
N ILE A 523 34.42 28.52 24.54
CA ILE A 523 33.03 28.81 24.19
C ILE A 523 33.02 29.73 22.97
N ASP A 524 32.33 29.34 21.90
CA ASP A 524 32.08 30.17 20.73
C ASP A 524 30.60 30.57 20.71
N LEU A 525 30.31 31.88 20.74
CA LEU A 525 28.95 32.45 20.65
C LEU A 525 28.81 33.29 19.37
N PRO A 526 27.67 33.24 18.67
CA PRO A 526 27.47 34.01 17.46
C PRO A 526 27.41 35.52 17.74
N THR A 527 28.13 36.31 16.94
CA THR A 527 28.10 37.77 17.02
C THR A 527 26.93 38.33 16.22
N ALA A 528 26.42 39.48 16.65
CA ALA A 528 25.37 40.20 15.96
C ALA A 528 25.88 40.78 14.63
N GLY A 529 25.73 40.00 13.55
CA GLY A 529 26.18 40.39 12.21
C GLY A 529 26.61 39.24 11.28
N ALA A 530 26.58 37.99 11.75
CA ALA A 530 26.84 36.78 10.96
C ALA A 530 25.58 36.20 10.31
#